data_AF-A0A0Q9KPK6-F1
#
_entry.id   AF-A0A0Q9KPK6-F1
#
_cell.length_a   1.000
_cell.length_b   1.000
_cell.length_c   1.000
_cell.angle_alpha   90.00
_cell.angle_beta   90.00
_cell.angle_gamma   90.00
#
_symmetry.space_group_name_H-M   'P 1'
#
loop_
_entity.id
_entity.type
_entity.pdbx_description
1 polymer ?
#
loop_
_entity_poly.entity_id
_entity_poly.type
_entity_poly.pdbx_seq_one_letter_code
_entity_poly.pdbx_strand_id
1 'polypeptide(L)'
;MATPDPVRQRVVAVGASGLARECLDVVEGMTDAGTAIELVGVVDDASSGVSLDRLAVRELAHLYSLDDLGTGADTSVGPVLGVGHRLTRAARVERLDAAGFSSALPVHHGAVLGSVTSVVMRDAPDSVAVKGAPRSW
;
A
#
# COMPACT_ATOMS: atom_id res chain seq x y z
N MET A 1 -28.64 -19.06 2.18
CA MET A 1 -27.23 -19.43 1.99
C MET A 1 -26.47 -18.12 1.88
N ALA A 2 -25.61 -17.78 2.84
CA ALA A 2 -24.87 -16.53 2.79
C ALA A 2 -23.94 -16.55 1.57
N THR A 3 -23.95 -15.49 0.77
CA THR A 3 -22.98 -15.30 -0.32
C THR A 3 -21.59 -15.33 0.32
N PRO A 4 -20.64 -16.14 -0.18
CA PRO A 4 -19.28 -16.09 0.31
C PRO A 4 -18.76 -14.64 0.17
N ASP A 5 -18.08 -14.15 1.20
CA ASP A 5 -17.43 -12.83 1.16
C ASP A 5 -16.54 -12.81 -0.09
N PRO A 6 -16.65 -11.80 -0.97
CA PRO A 6 -15.78 -11.71 -2.13
C PRO A 6 -14.32 -11.83 -1.70
N VAL A 7 -13.52 -12.57 -2.48
CA VAL A 7 -12.07 -12.64 -2.26
C VAL A 7 -11.52 -11.21 -2.38
N ARG A 8 -11.15 -10.61 -1.24
CA ARG A 8 -10.59 -9.26 -1.19
C ARG A 8 -9.09 -9.33 -1.41
N GLN A 9 -8.57 -8.44 -2.25
CA GLN A 9 -7.14 -8.21 -2.32
C GLN A 9 -6.69 -7.58 -1.00
N ARG A 10 -5.84 -8.27 -0.25
CA ARG A 10 -5.32 -7.76 1.01
C ARG A 10 -4.04 -6.99 0.75
N VAL A 11 -3.91 -5.80 1.35
CA VAL A 11 -2.75 -4.93 1.18
C VAL A 11 -2.25 -4.40 2.50
N VAL A 12 -0.93 -4.21 2.59
CA VAL A 12 -0.26 -3.61 3.75
C VAL A 12 0.52 -2.39 3.30
N ALA A 13 0.39 -1.27 4.02
CA ALA A 13 1.17 -0.08 3.71
C ALA A 13 2.58 -0.19 4.32
N VAL A 14 3.60 0.15 3.52
CA VAL A 14 5.00 0.15 3.97
C VAL A 14 5.48 1.58 4.15
N GLY A 15 5.72 1.95 5.40
CA GLY A 15 6.07 3.29 5.87
C GLY A 15 4.91 3.98 6.59
N ALA A 16 5.21 4.90 7.51
CA ALA A 16 4.25 5.75 8.21
C ALA A 16 4.47 7.26 7.93
N SER A 17 5.00 7.56 6.73
CA SER A 17 5.33 8.92 6.28
C SER A 17 4.10 9.69 5.77
N GLY A 18 4.30 10.93 5.30
CA GLY A 18 3.27 11.66 4.57
C GLY A 18 2.80 10.93 3.31
N LEU A 19 3.73 10.40 2.52
CA LEU A 19 3.41 9.63 1.32
C LEU A 19 2.65 8.34 1.65
N ALA A 20 3.01 7.68 2.75
CA ALA A 20 2.26 6.51 3.20
C ALA A 20 0.80 6.85 3.47
N ARG A 21 0.53 7.98 4.13
CA ARG A 21 -0.86 8.43 4.35
C ARG A 21 -1.60 8.74 3.06
N GLU A 22 -0.93 9.31 2.06
CA GLU A 22 -1.54 9.49 0.74
C GLU A 22 -1.87 8.15 0.05
N CYS A 23 -1.03 7.12 0.24
CA CYS A 23 -1.32 5.76 -0.24
C CYS A 23 -2.51 5.14 0.51
N LEU A 24 -2.63 5.38 1.82
CA LEU A 24 -3.79 4.98 2.62
C LEU A 24 -5.07 5.63 2.08
N ASP A 25 -5.04 6.94 1.80
CA ASP A 25 -6.20 7.65 1.22
C ASP A 25 -6.65 7.04 -0.12
N VAL A 26 -5.71 6.51 -0.93
CA VAL A 26 -6.05 5.82 -2.19
C VAL A 26 -6.79 4.51 -1.91
N VAL A 27 -6.28 3.68 -1.00
CA VAL A 27 -6.88 2.39 -0.66
C VAL A 27 -8.24 2.57 0.03
N GLU A 28 -8.35 3.53 0.94
CA GLU A 28 -9.61 3.94 1.59
C GLU A 28 -10.62 4.38 0.52
N GLY A 29 -10.26 5.30 -0.38
CA GLY A 29 -11.14 5.76 -1.46
C GLY A 29 -11.53 4.66 -2.47
N MET A 30 -10.67 3.65 -2.68
CA MET A 30 -11.01 2.46 -3.47
C MET A 30 -12.01 1.57 -2.74
N THR A 31 -11.83 1.38 -1.44
CA THR A 31 -12.72 0.60 -0.56
C THR A 31 -14.11 1.25 -0.51
N ASP A 32 -14.17 2.56 -0.28
CA ASP A 32 -15.42 3.34 -0.25
C ASP A 32 -16.17 3.29 -1.60
N ALA A 33 -15.44 3.19 -2.70
CA ALA A 33 -16.00 3.01 -4.04
C ALA A 33 -16.44 1.56 -4.34
N GLY A 34 -16.33 0.64 -3.38
CA GLY A 34 -16.75 -0.76 -3.50
C GLY A 34 -15.71 -1.68 -4.14
N THR A 35 -14.45 -1.26 -4.25
CA THR A 35 -13.36 -2.15 -4.69
C THR A 35 -13.15 -3.25 -3.65
N ALA A 36 -12.99 -4.50 -4.08
CA ALA A 36 -12.69 -5.63 -3.20
C ALA A 36 -11.21 -5.61 -2.76
N ILE A 37 -10.84 -4.59 -1.98
CA ILE A 37 -9.52 -4.39 -1.40
C ILE A 37 -9.65 -4.22 0.13
N GLU A 38 -8.69 -4.72 0.88
CA GLU A 38 -8.65 -4.62 2.33
C GLU A 38 -7.26 -4.16 2.78
N LEU A 39 -7.20 -3.05 3.50
CA LEU A 39 -5.98 -2.60 4.16
C LEU A 39 -5.85 -3.31 5.51
N VAL A 40 -4.85 -4.19 5.65
CA VAL A 40 -4.66 -5.02 6.85
C VAL A 40 -3.81 -4.35 7.92
N GLY A 41 -3.13 -3.26 7.59
CA GLY A 41 -2.32 -2.49 8.53
C GLY A 41 -1.18 -1.72 7.87
N VAL A 42 -0.29 -1.21 8.71
CA VAL A 42 0.90 -0.45 8.32
C VAL A 42 2.14 -1.07 8.95
N VAL A 43 3.25 -1.08 8.22
CA VAL A 43 4.56 -1.54 8.69
C VAL A 43 5.56 -0.41 8.54
N ASP A 44 6.32 -0.07 9.58
CA ASP A 44 7.37 0.96 9.48
C ASP A 44 8.48 0.78 10.52
N ASP A 45 9.69 0.52 10.03
CA ASP A 45 10.91 0.27 10.84
C ASP A 45 11.39 1.51 11.63
N ALA A 46 10.90 2.71 11.27
CA ALA A 46 11.40 3.98 11.82
C ALA A 46 10.25 4.94 12.19
N SER A 47 9.12 4.41 12.64
CA SER A 47 7.95 5.20 12.97
C SER A 47 8.19 6.13 14.17
N SER A 48 8.04 7.44 13.95
CA SER A 48 8.06 8.43 15.02
C SER A 48 6.76 8.39 15.85
N GLY A 49 6.78 8.86 17.10
CA GLY A 49 5.57 8.98 17.92
C GLY A 49 4.43 9.75 17.22
N VAL A 50 4.77 10.85 16.54
CA VAL A 50 3.80 11.63 15.75
C VAL A 50 3.20 10.82 14.60
N SER A 51 3.96 9.93 13.96
CA SER A 51 3.45 9.04 12.91
C SER A 51 2.49 7.99 13.49
N LEU A 52 2.82 7.42 14.66
CA LEU A 52 1.98 6.45 15.34
C LEU A 52 0.65 7.07 15.80
N ASP A 53 0.69 8.27 16.39
CA ASP A 53 -0.52 9.00 16.79
C ASP A 53 -1.44 9.23 15.59
N ARG A 54 -0.87 9.58 14.43
CA ARG A 54 -1.63 9.78 13.18
C ARG A 54 -2.23 8.49 12.63
N LEU A 55 -1.55 7.36 12.78
CA LEU A 55 -2.10 6.04 12.38
C LEU A 55 -3.21 5.58 13.34
N ALA A 56 -3.05 5.83 14.64
CA ALA A 56 -4.04 5.49 15.65
C ALA A 56 -5.36 6.23 15.44
N VAL A 57 -5.32 7.50 15.01
CA VAL A 57 -6.53 8.27 14.63
C VAL A 57 -7.32 7.60 13.49
N ARG A 58 -6.66 6.78 12.65
CA ARG A 58 -7.30 6.03 11.56
C ARG A 58 -7.70 4.61 11.96
N GLU A 59 -7.57 4.24 13.24
CA GLU A 59 -7.82 2.88 13.75
C GLU A 59 -7.01 1.79 13.02
N LEU A 60 -5.86 2.16 12.44
CA LEU A 60 -5.01 1.23 11.71
C LEU A 60 -4.01 0.55 12.63
N ALA A 61 -3.93 -0.78 12.54
CA ALA A 61 -2.93 -1.56 13.23
C ALA A 61 -1.53 -1.26 12.67
N HIS A 62 -0.60 -0.87 13.55
CA HIS A 62 0.83 -0.87 13.25
C HIS A 62 1.37 -2.27 13.52
N LEU A 63 1.75 -2.97 12.47
CA LEU A 63 2.19 -4.36 12.47
C LEU A 63 3.71 -4.49 12.74
N TYR A 64 4.28 -3.52 13.46
CA TYR A 64 5.68 -3.45 13.88
C TYR A 64 6.68 -3.18 12.74
N SER A 65 7.42 -4.18 12.24
CA SER A 65 8.54 -3.99 11.30
C SER A 65 8.42 -4.80 10.02
N LEU A 66 9.22 -4.45 9.00
CA LEU A 66 9.34 -5.21 7.75
C LEU A 66 9.83 -6.64 7.98
N ASP A 67 10.56 -6.90 9.07
CA ASP A 67 10.98 -8.24 9.48
C ASP A 67 9.84 -9.07 10.07
N ASP A 68 8.93 -8.43 10.80
CA ASP A 68 7.73 -9.08 11.32
C ASP A 68 6.80 -9.48 10.16
N LEU A 69 6.79 -8.67 9.09
CA LEU A 69 6.17 -9.04 7.82
C LEU A 69 6.95 -10.12 7.06
N GLY A 70 8.21 -10.41 7.37
CA GLY A 70 8.99 -11.46 6.68
C GLY A 70 8.93 -12.84 7.35
N THR A 71 8.74 -12.87 8.67
CA THR A 71 8.85 -14.09 9.47
C THR A 71 7.50 -14.79 9.67
N GLY A 72 7.20 -15.78 8.82
CA GLY A 72 5.96 -16.57 8.89
C GLY A 72 4.75 -15.87 8.25
N ALA A 73 4.99 -14.85 7.43
CA ALA A 73 3.95 -14.01 6.91
C ALA A 73 3.22 -14.61 5.71
N ASP A 74 1.95 -14.29 5.66
CA ASP A 74 1.05 -14.55 4.55
C ASP A 74 1.43 -13.67 3.36
N THR A 75 2.17 -14.23 2.40
CA THR A 75 2.59 -13.56 1.17
C THR A 75 1.42 -13.25 0.22
N SER A 76 0.19 -13.64 0.56
CA SER A 76 -1.01 -13.19 -0.15
C SER A 76 -1.34 -11.72 0.09
N VAL A 77 -0.71 -11.08 1.08
CA VAL A 77 -0.85 -9.64 1.34
C VAL A 77 0.13 -8.87 0.45
N GLY A 78 -0.40 -7.97 -0.39
CA GLY A 78 0.41 -7.15 -1.29
C GLY A 78 0.93 -5.87 -0.64
N PRO A 79 2.26 -5.64 -0.57
CA PRO A 79 2.82 -4.40 -0.05
C PRO A 79 2.51 -3.19 -0.94
N VAL A 80 2.18 -2.06 -0.33
CA VAL A 80 2.01 -0.74 -0.97
C VAL A 80 3.07 0.21 -0.41
N LEU A 81 3.99 0.67 -1.25
CA LEU A 81 5.17 1.41 -0.80
C LEU A 81 4.90 2.90 -0.58
N GLY A 82 4.76 3.30 0.68
CA GLY A 82 4.58 4.68 1.14
C GLY A 82 5.88 5.43 1.43
N VAL A 83 6.91 5.24 0.60
CA VAL A 83 8.29 5.70 0.87
C VAL A 83 8.79 6.67 -0.21
N GLY A 84 8.95 7.94 0.16
CA GLY A 84 9.35 8.99 -0.78
C GLY A 84 10.83 8.97 -1.16
N HIS A 85 11.71 8.60 -0.22
CA HIS A 85 13.15 8.58 -0.45
C HIS A 85 13.56 7.39 -1.33
N ARG A 86 14.08 7.67 -2.52
CA ARG A 86 14.37 6.67 -3.57
C ARG A 86 15.19 5.48 -3.09
N LEU A 87 16.32 5.72 -2.40
CA LEU A 87 17.20 4.63 -1.97
C LEU A 87 16.55 3.78 -0.87
N THR A 88 15.81 4.41 0.03
CA THR A 88 15.07 3.70 1.08
C THR A 88 13.95 2.85 0.47
N ARG A 89 13.25 3.38 -0.53
CA ARG A 89 12.21 2.64 -1.25
C ARG A 89 12.79 1.42 -1.96
N ALA A 90 13.88 1.60 -2.74
CA ALA A 90 14.54 0.51 -3.44
C ALA A 90 15.02 -0.61 -2.48
N ALA A 91 15.67 -0.23 -1.38
CA ALA A 91 16.14 -1.20 -0.39
C ALA A 91 14.99 -1.98 0.28
N ARG A 92 13.85 -1.31 0.54
CA ARG A 92 12.66 -1.97 1.11
C ARG A 92 12.03 -2.94 0.12
N VAL A 93 12.00 -2.61 -1.17
CA VAL A 93 11.47 -3.54 -2.17
C VAL A 93 12.39 -4.71 -2.41
N GLU A 94 13.71 -4.52 -2.49
CA GLU A 94 14.65 -5.64 -2.55
C GLU A 94 14.43 -6.62 -1.39
N ARG A 95 14.18 -6.11 -0.18
CA ARG A 95 13.86 -6.92 0.99
C ARG A 95 12.53 -7.68 0.84
N LEU A 96 11.48 -7.02 0.34
CA LEU A 96 10.16 -7.64 0.13
C LEU A 96 10.21 -8.71 -0.97
N ASP A 97 10.93 -8.44 -2.06
CA ASP A 97 11.14 -9.37 -3.16
C ASP A 97 11.92 -10.60 -2.68
N ALA A 98 12.98 -10.40 -1.89
CA ALA A 98 13.75 -11.49 -1.28
C ALA A 98 12.91 -12.34 -0.31
N ALA A 99 11.88 -11.75 0.30
CA ALA A 99 10.90 -12.43 1.14
C ALA A 99 9.72 -13.05 0.36
N GLY A 100 9.69 -12.91 -0.97
CA GLY A 100 8.68 -13.53 -1.84
C GLY A 100 7.35 -12.77 -1.94
N PHE A 101 7.31 -11.51 -1.51
CA PHE A 101 6.13 -10.67 -1.67
C PHE A 101 5.97 -10.18 -3.11
N SER A 102 4.72 -10.03 -3.54
CA SER A 102 4.38 -9.31 -4.77
C SER A 102 3.71 -7.99 -4.40
N SER A 103 4.32 -6.88 -4.80
CA SER A 103 3.78 -5.53 -4.52
C SER A 103 2.38 -5.35 -5.12
N ALA A 104 1.47 -4.75 -4.36
CA ALA A 104 0.18 -4.33 -4.87
C ALA A 104 0.28 -2.99 -5.59
N LEU A 105 -0.62 -2.76 -6.55
CA LEU A 105 -0.76 -1.48 -7.26
C LEU A 105 -2.16 -0.89 -7.10
N PRO A 106 -2.44 -0.20 -5.99
CA PRO A 106 -3.67 0.56 -5.84
C PRO A 106 -3.69 1.73 -6.84
N VAL A 107 -4.72 1.79 -7.67
CA VAL A 107 -4.99 2.91 -8.58
C VAL A 107 -6.37 3.46 -8.23
N HIS A 108 -6.42 4.72 -7.79
CA HIS A 108 -7.68 5.33 -7.39
C HIS A 108 -8.66 5.40 -8.57
N HIS A 109 -9.97 5.17 -8.34
CA HIS A 109 -10.99 5.16 -9.40
C HIS A 109 -11.10 6.48 -10.17
N GLY A 110 -10.73 7.60 -9.53
CA GLY A 110 -10.66 8.92 -10.16
C GLY A 110 -9.41 9.16 -11.02
N ALA A 111 -8.47 8.22 -11.08
CA ALA A 111 -7.29 8.32 -11.94
C ALA A 111 -7.69 8.06 -13.40
N VAL A 112 -7.26 8.95 -14.30
CA VAL A 112 -7.43 8.76 -15.75
C VAL A 112 -6.15 8.18 -16.33
N LEU A 113 -6.25 6.98 -16.88
CA LEU A 113 -5.18 6.33 -17.63
C LEU A 113 -5.41 6.55 -19.13
N GLY A 114 -4.33 6.74 -19.89
CA GLY A 114 -4.41 6.91 -21.34
C GLY A 114 -4.94 5.65 -22.03
N SER A 115 -5.55 5.82 -23.21
CA SER A 115 -6.17 4.73 -23.98
C SER A 115 -5.17 3.68 -24.49
N VAL A 116 -3.88 4.03 -24.56
CA VAL A 116 -2.77 3.13 -24.92
C VAL A 116 -1.69 3.23 -23.85
N THR A 117 -2.04 2.81 -22.63
CA THR A 117 -1.12 2.83 -21.49
C THR A 117 -1.04 1.43 -20.90
N SER A 118 0.19 0.94 -20.70
CA SER A 118 0.45 -0.19 -19.83
C SER A 118 0.99 0.34 -18.50
N VAL A 119 0.36 -0.08 -17.41
CA VAL A 119 0.92 0.11 -16.06
C VAL A 119 1.49 -1.23 -15.67
N VAL A 120 2.80 -1.37 -15.84
CA VAL A 120 3.49 -2.64 -15.63
C VAL A 120 4.23 -2.58 -14.30
N MET A 121 3.87 -3.46 -13.38
CA MET A 121 4.70 -3.86 -12.26
C MET A 121 5.74 -4.85 -12.82
N ARG A 122 6.73 -4.35 -13.56
CA ARG A 122 7.85 -5.21 -14.02
C ARG A 122 8.80 -5.43 -12.84
N ASP A 123 9.78 -6.33 -12.97
CA ASP A 123 10.91 -6.58 -12.04
C ASP A 123 11.74 -5.30 -11.70
N ALA A 124 11.08 -4.27 -11.19
CA ALA A 124 11.54 -2.95 -10.90
C ALA A 124 10.99 -2.60 -9.51
N PRO A 125 11.85 -2.17 -8.59
CA PRO A 125 11.59 -2.21 -7.15
C PRO A 125 10.66 -1.09 -6.64
N ASP A 126 9.71 -0.59 -7.42
CA ASP A 126 8.94 0.61 -7.07
C ASP A 126 7.45 0.40 -7.41
N SER A 127 6.64 0.02 -6.41
CA SER A 127 5.19 0.26 -6.46
C SER A 127 4.88 1.70 -6.10
N VAL A 128 3.97 2.33 -6.84
CA VAL A 128 3.54 3.72 -6.63
C VAL A 128 2.03 3.75 -6.57
N ALA A 129 1.46 4.25 -5.47
CA ALA A 129 0.04 4.56 -5.44
C ALA A 129 -0.23 5.78 -6.34
N VAL A 130 -1.09 5.63 -7.33
CA VAL A 130 -1.43 6.71 -8.28
C VAL A 130 -2.74 7.36 -7.85
N LYS A 131 -2.64 8.63 -7.44
CA LYS A 131 -3.79 9.50 -7.17
C LYS A 131 -3.85 10.60 -8.24
N GLY A 132 -4.96 10.69 -8.97
CA GLY A 132 -5.23 11.84 -9.81
C GLY A 132 -5.56 13.06 -8.95
N ALA A 133 -4.96 14.22 -9.23
CA ALA A 133 -5.43 15.48 -8.68
C ALA A 133 -6.71 15.93 -9.40
N PRO A 134 -7.74 16.45 -8.70
CA PRO A 134 -8.91 17.03 -9.36
C PRO A 134 -8.46 18.19 -10.26
N ARG A 135 -8.90 18.18 -11.52
CA ARG A 135 -8.70 19.29 -12.45
C ARG A 135 -9.49 20.50 -11.95
N SER A 136 -8.80 21.51 -11.42
CA SER A 136 -9.25 22.90 -11.49
C SER A 136 -8.24 23.67 -12.32
N TRP A 137 -8.67 24.17 -13.48
CA TRP A 137 -7.99 25.22 -14.23
C TRP A 137 -8.09 26.54 -13.47
#